data_AF-A0AAD7NEL6-F1
#
_entry.id   AF-A0AAD7NEL6-F1
#
_cell.length_a   1.000
_cell.length_b   1.000
_cell.length_c   1.000
_cell.angle_alpha   90.00
_cell.angle_beta   90.00
_cell.angle_gamma   90.00
#
_symmetry.space_group_name_H-M   'P 1'
#
loop_
_entity.id
_entity.type
_entity.pdbx_description
1 polymer ?
#
loop_
_entity_poly.entity_id
_entity_poly.type
_entity_poly.pdbx_seq_one_letter_code
_entity_poly.pdbx_strand_id
1 'polypeptide(L)'
;MAQIHLHLSIPSDHRLQMCFILETLHSQRSQKNFNSEASIAQASEHLPHFDDLIVKCDFYNCLGRLYLTANNLTKASDFFQQALSVSLSTGKLNQQFDALDGLAIIEWTLGNYTGAQISAPKVQKVAQLGSNHLKEAGALRLEALCWEALGDYSKSVANYERAISS
;
A
#
# COMPACT_ATOMS: atom_id res chain seq x y z
N MET A 1 -36.53 -16.43 8.09
CA MET A 1 -36.55 -15.29 9.03
C MET A 1 -35.46 -14.31 8.64
N ALA A 2 -35.81 -13.38 7.73
CA ALA A 2 -35.13 -12.14 7.33
C ALA A 2 -33.58 -12.09 7.34
N GLN A 3 -32.97 -12.21 6.15
CA GLN A 3 -31.66 -11.60 5.88
C GLN A 3 -31.84 -10.08 5.95
N ILE A 4 -31.26 -9.45 6.97
CA ILE A 4 -31.21 -8.00 7.08
C ILE A 4 -30.13 -7.51 6.10
N HIS A 5 -30.52 -7.17 4.87
CA HIS A 5 -29.70 -6.34 4.00
C HIS A 5 -29.73 -4.91 4.54
N LEU A 6 -28.84 -4.62 5.49
CA LEU A 6 -28.51 -3.24 5.86
C LEU A 6 -27.81 -2.59 4.66
N HIS A 7 -28.58 -1.90 3.81
CA HIS A 7 -28.02 -0.87 2.93
C HIS A 7 -27.62 0.33 3.79
N LEU A 8 -26.50 0.19 4.49
CA LEU A 8 -25.78 1.31 5.06
C LEU A 8 -25.23 2.12 3.89
N SER A 9 -25.84 3.27 3.66
CA SER A 9 -25.40 4.26 2.68
C SER A 9 -23.94 4.64 2.96
N ILE A 10 -23.09 4.51 1.93
CA ILE A 10 -21.67 4.88 2.01
C ILE A 10 -21.59 6.35 2.45
N PRO A 11 -20.93 6.68 3.57
CA PRO A 11 -20.75 8.06 4.00
C PRO A 11 -20.12 8.90 2.90
N SER A 12 -20.44 10.19 2.78
CA SER A 12 -19.84 11.07 1.76
C SER A 12 -18.44 11.56 2.13
N ASP A 13 -18.02 11.44 3.40
CA ASP A 13 -16.71 11.86 3.89
C ASP A 13 -15.65 10.77 3.66
N HIS A 14 -14.53 11.14 3.03
CA HIS A 14 -13.38 10.27 2.78
C HIS A 14 -12.89 9.46 3.99
N ARG A 15 -12.86 10.07 5.19
CA ARG A 15 -12.36 9.38 6.39
C ARG A 15 -13.34 8.32 6.84
N LEU A 16 -14.62 8.61 6.72
CA LEU A 16 -15.69 7.68 7.09
C LEU A 16 -15.80 6.54 6.08
N GLN A 17 -15.56 6.81 4.79
CA GLN A 17 -15.49 5.78 3.76
C GLN A 17 -14.33 4.82 4.00
N MET A 18 -13.13 5.37 4.25
CA MET A 18 -11.94 4.57 4.56
C MET A 18 -12.13 3.77 5.86
N CYS A 19 -12.67 4.38 6.91
CA CYS A 19 -12.97 3.68 8.16
C CYS A 19 -13.99 2.56 7.96
N PHE A 20 -15.08 2.81 7.22
CA PHE A 20 -16.09 1.78 6.94
C PHE A 20 -15.49 0.56 6.24
N ILE A 21 -14.60 0.77 5.27
CA ILE A 21 -13.92 -0.33 4.56
C ILE A 21 -12.95 -1.07 5.48
N LEU A 22 -12.11 -0.36 6.24
CA LEU A 22 -11.19 -0.96 7.20
C LEU A 22 -11.93 -1.75 8.29
N GLU A 23 -13.05 -1.22 8.80
CA GLU A 23 -13.93 -1.88 9.75
C GLU A 23 -14.57 -3.13 9.16
N THR A 24 -15.06 -3.07 7.91
CA THR A 24 -15.63 -4.23 7.21
C THR A 24 -14.59 -5.34 7.07
N LEU A 25 -13.36 -4.97 6.70
CA LEU A 25 -12.26 -5.92 6.52
C LEU A 25 -11.74 -6.49 7.85
N HIS A 26 -11.60 -5.66 8.89
CA HIS A 26 -11.22 -6.11 10.23
C HIS A 26 -12.29 -7.02 10.85
N SER A 27 -13.57 -6.68 10.67
CA SER A 27 -14.70 -7.51 11.10
C SER A 27 -14.64 -8.89 10.45
N GLN A 28 -14.40 -8.96 9.14
CA GLN A 28 -14.32 -10.22 8.41
C GLN A 28 -13.05 -11.01 8.76
N ARG A 29 -11.92 -10.37 9.06
CA ARG A 29 -10.66 -11.01 9.47
C ARG A 29 -10.78 -11.83 10.76
N SER A 30 -11.72 -11.48 11.63
CA SER A 30 -12.00 -12.22 12.87
C SER A 30 -12.76 -13.54 12.66
N GLN A 31 -13.31 -13.76 11.45
CA GLN A 31 -14.14 -14.93 11.17
C GLN A 31 -13.30 -16.12 10.70
N LYS A 32 -13.70 -17.32 11.14
CA LYS A 32 -13.02 -18.60 10.86
C LYS A 32 -12.93 -18.97 9.37
N ASN A 33 -13.72 -18.30 8.52
CA ASN A 33 -13.77 -18.46 7.06
C ASN A 33 -13.42 -17.14 6.34
N PHE A 34 -12.44 -16.38 6.83
CA PHE A 34 -12.02 -15.14 6.19
C PHE A 34 -11.48 -15.41 4.77
N ASN A 35 -12.30 -15.09 3.77
CA ASN A 35 -11.88 -15.03 2.37
C ASN A 35 -11.47 -13.59 2.07
N SER A 36 -10.16 -13.34 2.10
CA SER A 36 -9.58 -12.04 1.79
C SER A 36 -10.01 -11.55 0.41
N GLU A 37 -10.04 -12.41 -0.60
CA GLU A 37 -10.38 -11.99 -1.97
C GLU A 37 -11.85 -11.55 -2.11
N ALA A 38 -12.79 -12.26 -1.50
CA ALA A 38 -14.21 -11.88 -1.55
C ALA A 38 -14.45 -10.53 -0.85
N SER A 39 -13.78 -10.34 0.29
CA SER A 39 -13.85 -9.11 1.10
C SER A 39 -13.29 -7.91 0.33
N ILE A 40 -12.17 -8.11 -0.38
CA ILE A 40 -11.53 -7.08 -1.19
C ILE A 40 -12.31 -6.79 -2.48
N ALA A 41 -12.92 -7.82 -3.09
CA ALA A 41 -13.80 -7.65 -4.25
C ALA A 41 -15.02 -6.78 -3.90
N GLN A 42 -15.66 -7.05 -2.77
CA GLN A 42 -16.77 -6.24 -2.26
C GLN A 42 -16.32 -4.79 -2.01
N ALA A 43 -15.16 -4.58 -1.38
CA ALA A 43 -14.63 -3.23 -1.19
C ALA A 43 -14.45 -2.50 -2.54
N SER A 44 -13.96 -3.21 -3.57
CA SER A 44 -13.70 -2.65 -4.90
C SER A 44 -14.98 -2.17 -5.62
N GLU A 45 -16.16 -2.69 -5.28
CA GLU A 45 -17.44 -2.22 -5.83
C GLU A 45 -17.78 -0.79 -5.42
N HIS A 46 -17.21 -0.30 -4.32
CA HIS A 46 -17.42 1.07 -3.85
C HIS A 46 -16.57 2.09 -4.62
N LEU A 47 -15.52 1.63 -5.33
CA LEU A 47 -14.57 2.47 -6.05
C LEU A 47 -15.20 3.50 -7.03
N PRO A 48 -16.23 3.15 -7.82
CA PRO A 48 -16.85 4.09 -8.75
C PRO A 48 -17.56 5.26 -8.07
N HIS A 49 -17.89 5.13 -6.78
CA HIS A 49 -18.64 6.13 -6.01
C HIS A 49 -17.74 7.22 -5.39
N PHE A 50 -16.42 7.11 -5.53
CA PHE A 50 -15.49 8.13 -5.05
C PHE A 50 -15.24 9.17 -6.14
N ASP A 51 -15.84 10.36 -6.05
CA ASP A 51 -15.56 11.43 -7.02
C ASP A 51 -14.19 12.09 -6.82
N ASP A 52 -13.68 12.09 -5.59
CA ASP A 52 -12.38 12.65 -5.23
C ASP A 52 -11.22 11.70 -5.59
N LEU A 53 -10.31 12.18 -6.44
CA LEU A 53 -9.12 11.45 -6.88
C LEU A 53 -8.19 11.07 -5.73
N ILE A 54 -8.09 11.90 -4.69
CA ILE A 54 -7.25 11.63 -3.52
C ILE A 54 -7.82 10.42 -2.76
N VAL A 55 -9.14 10.38 -2.59
CA VAL A 55 -9.84 9.28 -1.92
C VAL A 55 -9.71 7.98 -2.72
N LYS A 56 -9.88 8.05 -4.05
CA LYS A 56 -9.61 6.92 -4.95
C LYS A 56 -8.18 6.41 -4.79
N CYS A 57 -7.20 7.32 -4.73
CA CYS A 57 -5.79 6.97 -4.59
C CYS A 57 -5.48 6.26 -3.26
N ASP A 58 -5.95 6.81 -2.15
CA ASP A 58 -5.82 6.18 -0.82
C ASP A 58 -6.46 4.79 -0.81
N PHE A 59 -7.65 4.70 -1.42
CA PHE A 59 -8.37 3.44 -1.48
C PHE A 59 -7.65 2.38 -2.33
N TYR A 60 -7.08 2.76 -3.48
CA TYR A 60 -6.23 1.87 -4.27
C TYR A 60 -5.01 1.38 -3.47
N ASN A 61 -4.35 2.25 -2.71
CA ASN A 61 -3.25 1.84 -1.84
C ASN A 61 -3.70 0.85 -0.76
N CYS A 62 -4.89 1.04 -0.18
CA CYS A 62 -5.46 0.09 0.77
C CYS A 62 -5.76 -1.28 0.14
N LEU A 63 -6.39 -1.31 -1.04
CA LEU A 63 -6.63 -2.56 -1.77
C LEU A 63 -5.32 -3.27 -2.13
N GLY A 64 -4.31 -2.52 -2.58
CA GLY A 64 -2.98 -3.06 -2.86
C GLY A 64 -2.36 -3.77 -1.64
N ARG A 65 -2.41 -3.13 -0.46
CA ARG A 65 -1.90 -3.71 0.80
C ARG A 65 -2.69 -4.96 1.23
N LEU A 66 -4.00 -4.99 0.99
CA LEU A 66 -4.83 -6.14 1.32
C LEU A 66 -4.52 -7.33 0.42
N TYR A 67 -4.41 -7.12 -0.89
CA TYR A 67 -4.02 -8.17 -1.83
C TYR A 67 -2.59 -8.67 -1.58
N LEU A 68 -1.67 -7.77 -1.19
CA LEU A 68 -0.32 -8.16 -0.77
C LEU A 68 -0.38 -9.08 0.46
N THR A 69 -1.19 -8.76 1.46
CA THR A 69 -1.40 -9.60 2.65
C THR A 69 -2.07 -10.94 2.31
N ALA A 70 -2.93 -10.96 1.28
CA ALA A 70 -3.55 -12.16 0.73
C ALA A 70 -2.61 -12.95 -0.20
N ASN A 71 -1.35 -12.52 -0.37
CA ASN A 71 -0.37 -13.09 -1.28
C ASN A 71 -0.78 -13.12 -2.76
N ASN A 72 -1.75 -12.28 -3.15
CA ASN A 72 -2.13 -12.08 -4.55
C ASN A 72 -1.35 -10.89 -5.13
N LEU A 73 -0.09 -11.16 -5.49
CA LEU A 73 0.87 -10.13 -5.88
C LEU A 73 0.50 -9.41 -7.19
N THR A 74 -0.14 -10.12 -8.14
CA THR A 74 -0.59 -9.54 -9.41
C THR A 74 -1.62 -8.45 -9.17
N LYS A 75 -2.70 -8.77 -8.44
CA LYS A 75 -3.74 -7.77 -8.13
C LYS A 75 -3.18 -6.65 -7.25
N ALA A 76 -2.32 -6.98 -6.29
CA ALA A 76 -1.67 -5.96 -5.46
C ALA A 76 -0.90 -4.94 -6.31
N SER A 77 -0.13 -5.42 -7.30
CA SER A 77 0.60 -4.58 -8.25
C SER A 77 -0.35 -3.71 -9.06
N ASP A 78 -1.43 -4.26 -9.61
CA ASP A 78 -2.40 -3.50 -10.42
C ASP A 78 -3.00 -2.32 -9.62
N PHE A 79 -3.32 -2.55 -8.35
CA PHE A 79 -3.87 -1.50 -7.49
C PHE A 79 -2.83 -0.46 -7.09
N PHE A 80 -1.60 -0.86 -6.75
CA PHE A 80 -0.54 0.12 -6.50
C PHE A 80 -0.15 0.93 -7.75
N GLN A 81 -0.21 0.34 -8.95
CA GLN A 81 0.01 1.09 -10.20
C GLN A 81 -1.10 2.12 -10.45
N GLN A 82 -2.36 1.77 -10.18
CA GLN A 82 -3.47 2.71 -10.23
C GLN A 82 -3.30 3.84 -9.21
N ALA A 83 -2.95 3.53 -7.96
CA ALA A 83 -2.64 4.52 -6.93
C ALA A 83 -1.51 5.44 -7.37
N LEU A 84 -0.43 4.88 -7.93
CA LEU A 84 0.71 5.63 -8.43
C LEU A 84 0.30 6.60 -9.54
N SER A 85 -0.47 6.14 -10.52
CA SER A 85 -0.98 6.98 -11.62
C SER A 85 -1.76 8.19 -11.11
N VAL A 86 -2.68 7.98 -10.15
CA VAL A 86 -3.48 9.05 -9.56
C VAL A 86 -2.63 9.98 -8.67
N SER A 87 -1.69 9.43 -7.90
CA SER A 87 -0.80 10.24 -7.04
C SER A 87 0.12 11.16 -7.85
N LEU A 88 0.58 10.69 -9.02
CA LEU A 88 1.39 11.48 -9.95
C LEU A 88 0.58 12.62 -10.57
N SER A 89 -0.67 12.38 -10.96
CA SER A 89 -1.53 13.42 -11.56
C SER A 89 -1.99 14.46 -10.53
N THR A 90 -2.14 14.07 -9.27
CA THR A 90 -2.59 14.95 -8.18
C THR A 90 -1.44 15.60 -7.39
N GLY A 91 -0.19 15.18 -7.63
CA GLY A 91 1.00 15.66 -6.90
C GLY A 91 1.03 15.24 -5.43
N LYS A 92 0.32 14.17 -5.06
CA LYS A 92 0.17 13.72 -3.68
C LYS A 92 1.30 12.80 -3.27
N LEU A 93 2.37 13.41 -2.76
CA LEU A 93 3.63 12.72 -2.40
C LEU A 93 3.44 11.59 -1.37
N ASN A 94 2.54 11.76 -0.41
CA ASN A 94 2.29 10.70 0.59
C ASN A 94 1.76 9.43 -0.07
N GLN A 95 0.71 9.56 -0.88
CA GLN A 95 0.10 8.46 -1.61
C GLN A 95 1.04 7.85 -2.64
N GLN A 96 1.84 8.70 -3.29
CA GLN A 96 2.88 8.27 -4.22
C GLN A 96 3.93 7.40 -3.54
N PHE A 97 4.37 7.78 -2.34
CA PHE A 97 5.28 6.97 -1.55
C PHE A 97 4.66 5.60 -1.25
N ASP A 98 3.42 5.57 -0.76
CA ASP A 98 2.77 4.32 -0.34
C ASP A 98 2.59 3.35 -1.52
N ALA A 99 2.31 3.88 -2.72
CA ALA A 99 2.22 3.09 -3.95
C ALA A 99 3.59 2.54 -4.38
N LEU A 100 4.63 3.38 -4.38
CA LEU A 100 5.99 2.96 -4.77
C LEU A 100 6.60 1.95 -3.78
N ASP A 101 6.39 2.15 -2.48
CA ASP A 101 6.81 1.22 -1.43
C ASP A 101 6.11 -0.13 -1.60
N GLY A 102 4.80 -0.13 -1.83
CA GLY A 102 4.02 -1.34 -2.11
C GLY A 102 4.54 -2.12 -3.32
N LEU A 103 4.83 -1.44 -4.44
CA LEU A 103 5.40 -2.08 -5.63
C LEU A 103 6.79 -2.67 -5.37
N ALA A 104 7.64 -1.95 -4.63
CA ALA A 104 8.97 -2.45 -4.33
C ALA A 104 8.96 -3.65 -3.37
N ILE A 105 8.02 -3.70 -2.43
CA ILE A 105 7.79 -4.88 -1.59
C ILE A 105 7.31 -6.08 -2.43
N ILE A 106 6.48 -5.86 -3.45
CA ILE A 106 6.06 -6.92 -4.38
C ILE A 106 7.26 -7.48 -5.13
N GLU A 107 8.12 -6.63 -5.70
CA GLU A 107 9.34 -7.06 -6.39
C GLU A 107 10.24 -7.88 -5.47
N TRP A 108 10.41 -7.44 -4.22
CA TRP A 108 11.16 -8.18 -3.20
C TRP A 108 10.52 -9.54 -2.91
N THR A 109 9.19 -9.60 -2.77
CA THR A 109 8.44 -10.85 -2.50
C THR A 109 8.53 -11.84 -3.66
N LEU A 110 8.63 -11.35 -4.90
CA LEU A 110 8.87 -12.15 -6.10
C LEU A 110 10.32 -12.62 -6.25
N GLY A 111 11.23 -12.19 -5.35
CA GLY A 111 12.66 -12.47 -5.44
C GLY A 111 13.42 -11.58 -6.42
N ASN A 112 12.78 -10.55 -6.99
CA ASN A 112 13.41 -9.58 -7.88
C ASN A 112 14.07 -8.45 -7.07
N TYR A 113 15.12 -8.81 -6.33
CA TYR A 113 15.82 -7.88 -5.42
C TYR A 113 16.49 -6.71 -6.17
N THR A 114 16.94 -6.93 -7.40
CA THR A 114 17.46 -5.88 -8.28
C THR A 114 16.39 -4.88 -8.70
N GLY A 115 15.17 -5.34 -9.01
CA GLY A 115 14.02 -4.47 -9.29
C GLY A 115 13.61 -3.63 -8.09
N ALA A 116 13.56 -4.24 -6.90
CA ALA A 116 13.28 -3.55 -5.64
C ALA A 116 14.35 -2.50 -5.31
N GLN A 117 15.63 -2.82 -5.53
CA GLN A 117 16.75 -1.90 -5.35
C GLN A 117 16.68 -0.68 -6.29
N ILE A 118 16.26 -0.85 -7.56
CA ILE A 118 16.05 0.26 -8.50
C ILE A 118 14.91 1.18 -8.04
N SER A 119 13.95 0.63 -7.30
CA SER A 119 12.78 1.38 -6.81
C SER A 119 13.09 2.19 -5.54
N ALA A 120 14.01 1.73 -4.69
CA ALA A 120 14.35 2.38 -3.43
C ALA A 120 14.76 3.88 -3.56
N PRO A 121 15.60 4.31 -4.52
CA PRO A 121 15.91 5.73 -4.72
C PRO A 121 14.69 6.59 -5.08
N LYS A 122 13.71 6.01 -5.81
CA LYS A 122 12.48 6.73 -6.16
C LYS A 122 11.62 6.96 -4.91
N VAL A 123 11.50 5.94 -4.07
CA VAL A 123 10.75 6.00 -2.80
C VAL A 123 11.40 7.01 -1.85
N GLN A 124 12.73 6.98 -1.70
CA GLN A 124 13.49 7.95 -0.88
C GLN A 124 13.28 9.39 -1.37
N LYS A 125 13.38 9.62 -2.68
CA LYS A 125 13.19 10.97 -3.25
C LYS A 125 11.81 11.53 -2.93
N VAL A 126 10.76 10.71 -3.02
CA VAL A 126 9.40 11.15 -2.69
C VAL A 126 9.27 11.45 -1.19
N ALA A 127 9.86 10.63 -0.32
CA ALA A 127 9.86 10.87 1.13
C ALA A 127 10.56 12.18 1.51
N GLN A 128 11.71 12.46 0.89
CA GLN A 128 12.46 13.71 1.10
C GLN A 128 11.70 14.94 0.62
N LEU A 129 11.09 14.86 -0.58
CA LEU A 129 10.23 15.95 -1.08
C LEU A 129 9.04 16.21 -0.16
N GLY A 130 8.50 15.17 0.47
CA GLY A 130 7.43 15.27 1.45
C GLY A 130 7.88 15.67 2.86
N SER A 131 9.19 15.82 3.10
CA SER A 131 9.78 16.06 4.43
C SER A 131 9.26 15.08 5.49
N ASN A 132 9.11 13.81 5.12
CA ASN A 132 8.56 12.77 5.98
C ASN A 132 9.65 11.77 6.40
N HIS A 133 10.26 12.03 7.55
CA HIS A 133 11.35 11.23 8.12
C HIS A 133 10.98 9.75 8.33
N LEU A 134 9.73 9.47 8.75
CA LEU A 134 9.26 8.07 8.91
C LEU A 134 9.23 7.31 7.59
N LYS A 135 8.82 7.99 6.51
CA LYS A 135 8.81 7.42 5.16
C LYS A 135 10.22 7.26 4.61
N GLU A 136 11.13 8.20 4.92
CA GLU A 136 12.54 8.07 4.56
C GLU A 136 13.20 6.85 5.23
N ALA A 137 12.98 6.67 6.54
CA ALA A 137 13.40 5.48 7.28
C ALA A 137 12.84 4.18 6.65
N GLY A 138 11.56 4.20 6.27
CA GLY A 138 10.91 3.08 5.58
C GLY A 138 11.57 2.71 4.25
N ALA A 139 11.95 3.71 3.46
CA ALA A 139 12.63 3.52 2.18
C ALA A 139 14.05 2.99 2.33
N LEU A 140 14.79 3.48 3.34
CA LEU A 140 16.13 2.99 3.69
C LEU A 140 16.09 1.55 4.19
N ARG A 141 15.07 1.19 5.00
CA ARG A 141 14.82 -0.19 5.43
C ARG A 141 14.59 -1.13 4.25
N LEU A 142 13.78 -0.72 3.27
CA LEU A 142 13.54 -1.51 2.06
C LEU A 142 14.85 -1.72 1.27
N GLU A 143 15.68 -0.68 1.13
CA GLU A 143 16.98 -0.80 0.49
C GLU A 143 17.91 -1.76 1.23
N ALA A 144 17.94 -1.68 2.57
CA ALA A 144 18.73 -2.57 3.41
C ALA A 144 18.34 -4.05 3.23
N LEU A 145 17.03 -4.33 3.15
CA LEU A 145 16.50 -5.67 2.86
C LEU A 145 16.92 -6.19 1.49
N CYS A 146 16.99 -5.31 0.48
CA CYS A 146 17.47 -5.70 -0.85
C CYS A 146 18.95 -6.04 -0.83
N TRP A 147 19.77 -5.24 -0.13
CA TRP A 147 21.21 -5.50 0.01
C TRP A 147 21.49 -6.80 0.77
N GLU A 148 20.72 -7.08 1.82
CA GLU A 148 20.78 -8.33 2.57
C GLU A 148 20.49 -9.54 1.65
N ALA A 149 19.42 -9.46 0.87
CA ALA A 149 19.05 -10.51 -0.08
C ALA A 149 20.07 -10.71 -1.23
N LEU A 150 20.81 -9.66 -1.58
CA LEU A 150 21.91 -9.69 -2.55
C LEU A 150 23.26 -10.11 -1.94
N GLY A 151 23.34 -10.31 -0.62
CA GLY A 151 24.54 -10.76 0.10
C GLY A 151 25.51 -9.65 0.50
N ASP A 152 25.17 -8.37 0.29
CA ASP A 152 25.99 -7.22 0.71
C ASP A 152 25.52 -6.70 2.08
N TYR A 153 25.87 -7.44 3.13
CA TYR A 153 25.51 -7.10 4.50
C TYR A 153 26.09 -5.76 4.97
N SER A 154 27.23 -5.34 4.40
CA SER A 154 27.87 -4.08 4.76
C SER A 154 27.00 -2.88 4.40
N LYS A 155 26.43 -2.87 3.18
CA LYS A 155 25.49 -1.85 2.73
C LYS A 155 24.13 -1.97 3.41
N SER A 156 23.72 -3.18 3.76
CA SER A 156 22.48 -3.39 4.52
C SER A 156 22.56 -2.71 5.89
N VAL A 157 23.60 -3.00 6.67
CA VAL A 157 23.82 -2.38 7.99
C VAL A 157 23.90 -0.86 7.90
N ALA A 158 24.68 -0.32 6.95
CA ALA A 158 24.79 1.12 6.76
C ALA A 158 23.43 1.79 6.47
N ASN A 159 22.55 1.13 5.72
CA ASN A 159 21.21 1.65 5.46
C ASN A 159 20.28 1.55 6.68
N TYR A 160 20.38 0.49 7.48
CA TYR A 160 19.65 0.41 8.76
C TYR A 160 20.09 1.49 9.74
N GLU A 161 21.40 1.77 9.86
CA GLU A 161 21.92 2.86 10.71
C GLU A 161 21.41 4.22 10.25
N ARG A 162 21.35 4.45 8.94
CA ARG A 162 20.74 5.66 8.36
C ARG A 162 19.24 5.75 8.67
N ALA A 163 18.52 4.64 8.61
CA ALA A 163 17.09 4.60 8.92
C ALA A 163 16.77 4.87 10.40
N ILE A 164 17.70 4.54 11.31
CA ILE A 164 17.54 4.81 12.75
C ILE A 164 17.89 6.27 13.07
N SER A 165 18.76 6.89 12.28
CA SER A 165 19.23 8.28 12.49
C SER A 165 18.42 9.33 11.73
N SER A 166 17.58 8.94 10.78
CA SER A 166 16.66 9.80 10.01
C SER A 166 15.43 10.21 10.82
#